data_AF-A0AAZ1XM26-F1
#
_entry.id   AF-A0AAZ1XM26-F1
#
_cell.length_a   1.000
_cell.length_b   1.000
_cell.length_c   1.000
_cell.angle_alpha   90.00
_cell.angle_beta   90.00
_cell.angle_gamma   90.00
#
_symmetry.space_group_name_H-M   'P 1'
#
loop_
_entity.id
_entity.type
_entity.pdbx_description
1 polymer ?
#
loop_
_entity_poly.entity_id
_entity_poly.type
_entity_poly.pdbx_seq_one_letter_code
_entity_poly.pdbx_strand_id
1 'polypeptide(L)'
;MDSKIFVFHWRQFSFLLLLFHVAHGDMSYSFPEEMKRGSVIGNIAKDLGMETGALSSRRARIDADGTDKRYCDINMNNGELIVADRIDREGLCGEKASCILKHELVLENPLELHRISLHIQDINDNAPQFNEERINIEIQESADRGARFVIEEAHDADVGQNSVQQYNLKKNENFILSVNGNTRELVLEKELDREKQQEMNLILTALDGGSPQRSGTLMIHVTVLDANDNSPVFSQAVYKAITQLYFNLVPTSFLKIIFLFVLHLYIIVLLFDLYKR
;
A
#
# COMPACT_ATOMS: atom_id res chain seq x y z
N MET A 1 51.27 54.70 -58.23
CA MET A 1 50.42 53.66 -57.61
C MET A 1 51.36 52.60 -57.05
N ASP A 2 51.74 52.79 -55.79
CA ASP A 2 52.67 51.94 -55.06
C ASP A 2 51.99 50.63 -54.64
N SER A 3 52.68 49.51 -54.87
CA SER A 3 52.33 48.18 -54.36
C SER A 3 53.62 47.58 -53.77
N LYS A 4 53.83 47.73 -52.46
CA LYS A 4 53.50 46.81 -51.35
C LYS A 4 54.52 45.66 -51.14
N ILE A 5 55.16 45.76 -49.97
CA ILE A 5 55.94 44.78 -49.20
C ILE A 5 55.05 43.58 -48.76
N PHE A 6 55.63 42.40 -48.51
CA PHE A 6 55.46 41.50 -47.33
C PHE A 6 56.14 40.14 -47.62
N VAL A 7 57.37 39.90 -47.14
CA VAL A 7 57.77 39.22 -45.87
C VAL A 7 57.21 37.79 -45.73
N PHE A 8 58.14 36.84 -45.73
CA PHE A 8 57.99 35.41 -45.48
C PHE A 8 57.80 35.12 -43.98
N HIS A 9 56.84 34.27 -43.61
CA HIS A 9 56.85 33.56 -42.32
C HIS A 9 56.25 32.16 -42.42
N TRP A 10 57.06 31.17 -42.06
CA TRP A 10 56.71 29.77 -41.86
C TRP A 10 55.68 29.66 -40.73
N ARG A 11 54.58 28.93 -40.95
CA ARG A 11 53.75 28.41 -39.85
C ARG A 11 53.52 26.92 -40.04
N GLN A 12 53.86 26.19 -38.98
CA GLN A 12 53.70 24.76 -38.82
C GLN A 12 52.23 24.36 -38.98
N PHE A 13 51.97 23.36 -39.83
CA PHE A 13 50.68 22.68 -39.85
C PHE A 13 50.61 21.76 -38.63
N SER A 14 49.86 22.17 -37.60
CA SER A 14 49.41 21.25 -36.56
C SER A 14 48.33 20.35 -37.17
N PHE A 15 48.67 19.09 -37.41
CA PHE A 15 47.69 18.04 -37.68
C PHE A 15 46.95 17.75 -36.37
N LEU A 16 45.77 18.35 -36.19
CA LEU A 16 44.87 18.00 -35.11
C LEU A 16 44.23 16.65 -35.48
N LEU A 17 44.84 15.56 -35.02
CA LEU A 17 44.24 14.23 -35.12
C LEU A 17 43.04 14.22 -34.15
N LEU A 18 41.84 14.47 -34.66
CA LEU A 18 40.60 14.19 -33.94
C LEU A 18 40.54 12.69 -33.70
N LEU A 19 40.94 12.26 -32.50
CA LEU A 19 40.57 10.97 -31.95
C LEU A 19 39.03 10.99 -31.86
N PHE A 20 38.36 10.46 -32.89
CA PHE A 20 37.02 9.93 -32.72
C PHE A 20 37.15 8.78 -31.73
N HIS A 21 36.99 9.08 -30.44
CA HIS A 21 36.53 8.06 -29.52
C HIS A 21 35.16 7.65 -30.05
N VAL A 22 35.13 6.50 -30.73
CA VAL A 22 33.89 5.76 -30.91
C VAL A 22 33.46 5.38 -29.49
N ALA A 23 32.67 6.25 -28.86
CA ALA A 23 31.91 5.86 -27.70
C ALA A 23 31.01 4.72 -28.18
N HIS A 24 31.39 3.48 -27.82
CA HIS A 24 30.51 2.34 -28.03
C HIS A 24 29.34 2.60 -27.09
N GLY A 25 28.23 3.06 -27.67
CA GLY A 25 27.08 3.54 -26.89
C GLY A 25 26.53 2.40 -26.04
N ASP A 26 26.27 2.69 -24.77
CA ASP A 26 25.45 1.83 -23.93
C ASP A 26 24.04 1.79 -24.53
N MET A 27 23.55 0.59 -24.83
CA MET A 27 22.17 0.40 -25.31
C MET A 27 21.23 0.41 -24.12
N SER A 28 20.11 1.13 -24.23
CA SER A 28 19.11 1.22 -23.17
C SER A 28 17.72 1.00 -23.78
N TYR A 29 16.99 0.05 -23.21
CA TYR A 29 15.62 -0.28 -23.61
C TYR A 29 14.69 -0.14 -22.41
N SER A 30 13.52 0.44 -22.63
CA SER A 30 12.45 0.55 -21.63
C SER A 30 11.22 -0.20 -22.13
N PHE A 31 10.67 -1.06 -21.29
CA PHE A 31 9.51 -1.88 -21.64
C PHE A 31 8.70 -2.25 -20.40
N PRO A 32 7.38 -2.43 -20.53
CA PRO A 32 6.53 -2.87 -19.42
C PRO A 32 6.90 -4.28 -18.99
N GLU A 33 6.76 -4.56 -17.70
CA GLU A 33 6.78 -5.93 -17.20
C GLU A 33 5.60 -6.77 -17.72
N GLU A 34 5.58 -8.06 -17.35
CA GLU A 34 4.51 -8.99 -17.73
C GLU A 34 4.27 -9.15 -19.24
N MET A 35 5.23 -8.71 -20.05
CA MET A 35 5.22 -8.96 -21.48
C MET A 35 5.26 -10.46 -21.77
N LYS A 36 4.46 -10.88 -22.76
CA LYS A 36 4.41 -12.29 -23.17
C LYS A 36 5.78 -12.75 -23.67
N ARG A 37 6.10 -14.01 -23.42
CA ARG A 37 7.28 -14.66 -24.00
C ARG A 37 7.27 -14.51 -25.52
N GLY A 38 8.41 -14.10 -26.08
CA GLY A 38 8.60 -13.81 -27.49
C GLY A 38 8.24 -12.38 -27.90
N SER A 39 7.70 -11.55 -27.00
CA SER A 39 7.49 -10.13 -27.29
C SER A 39 8.81 -9.41 -27.50
N VAL A 40 8.82 -8.43 -28.40
CA VAL A 40 10.01 -7.66 -28.77
C VAL A 40 10.24 -6.53 -27.77
N ILE A 41 11.45 -6.46 -27.21
CA ILE A 41 11.94 -5.37 -26.35
C ILE A 41 12.56 -4.25 -27.19
N GLY A 42 13.35 -4.62 -28.21
CA GLY A 42 14.09 -3.68 -29.05
C GLY A 42 14.81 -4.38 -30.20
N ASN A 43 15.54 -3.65 -31.03
CA ASN A 43 16.28 -4.22 -32.16
C ASN A 43 17.77 -3.88 -32.09
N ILE A 44 18.54 -4.82 -31.53
CA ILE A 44 19.99 -4.68 -31.32
C ILE A 44 20.74 -4.59 -32.64
N ALA A 45 20.37 -5.37 -33.65
CA ALA A 45 21.05 -5.30 -34.95
C ALA A 45 20.95 -3.91 -35.57
N LYS A 46 19.74 -3.32 -35.54
CA LYS A 46 19.49 -1.98 -36.05
C LYS A 46 20.27 -0.93 -35.27
N ASP A 47 20.28 -1.01 -33.94
CA ASP A 47 20.95 -0.03 -33.08
C ASP A 47 22.49 -0.09 -33.21
N LEU A 48 23.04 -1.26 -33.52
CA LEU A 48 24.45 -1.45 -33.85
C LEU A 48 24.79 -1.19 -35.33
N GLY A 49 23.79 -0.89 -36.17
CA GLY A 49 23.98 -0.72 -37.61
C GLY A 49 24.43 -2.01 -38.33
N MET A 50 24.09 -3.17 -37.79
CA MET A 50 24.46 -4.48 -38.30
C MET A 50 23.40 -5.03 -39.27
N GLU A 51 23.85 -5.65 -40.36
CA GLU A 51 22.98 -6.35 -41.29
C GLU A 51 22.40 -7.65 -40.70
N THR A 52 21.30 -8.12 -41.27
CA THR A 52 20.67 -9.39 -40.87
C THR A 52 21.65 -10.55 -41.03
N GLY A 53 21.81 -11.36 -39.97
CA GLY A 53 22.76 -12.49 -39.94
C GLY A 53 24.20 -12.14 -39.50
N ALA A 54 24.56 -10.86 -39.37
CA ALA A 54 25.86 -10.46 -38.82
C ALA A 54 26.00 -10.87 -37.34
N LEU A 55 24.91 -10.80 -36.55
CA LEU A 55 24.88 -11.27 -35.16
C LEU A 55 25.16 -12.78 -35.07
N SER A 56 24.58 -13.58 -35.96
CA SER A 56 24.83 -15.03 -36.03
C SER A 56 26.27 -15.33 -36.42
N SER A 57 26.78 -14.66 -37.46
CA SER A 57 28.18 -14.80 -37.93
C SER A 57 29.19 -14.46 -36.83
N ARG A 58 28.86 -13.46 -36.00
CA ARG A 58 29.67 -13.03 -34.85
C ARG A 58 29.34 -13.75 -33.55
N ARG A 59 28.54 -14.83 -33.59
CA ARG A 59 28.16 -15.63 -32.40
C ARG A 59 27.69 -14.76 -31.23
N ALA A 60 26.83 -13.80 -31.54
CA ALA A 60 26.25 -12.89 -30.57
C ALA A 60 25.63 -13.68 -29.41
N ARG A 61 25.89 -13.26 -28.18
CA ARG A 61 25.20 -13.79 -26.99
C ARG A 61 25.01 -12.70 -25.97
N ILE A 62 23.96 -12.84 -25.17
CA ILE A 62 23.73 -12.01 -23.99
C ILE A 62 24.30 -12.76 -22.80
N ASP A 63 25.23 -12.12 -22.12
CA ASP A 63 25.70 -12.52 -20.81
C ASP A 63 24.93 -11.75 -19.74
N ALA A 64 24.44 -12.46 -18.72
CA ALA A 64 23.71 -11.87 -17.61
C ALA A 64 24.64 -11.80 -16.39
N ASP A 65 24.68 -10.65 -15.74
CA ASP A 65 25.53 -10.47 -14.56
C ASP A 65 24.94 -11.25 -13.37
N GLY A 66 25.53 -12.41 -13.06
CA GLY A 66 25.30 -13.13 -11.80
C GLY A 66 23.95 -13.82 -11.63
N THR A 67 23.12 -13.94 -12.67
CA THR A 67 21.86 -14.70 -12.61
C THR A 67 21.84 -15.79 -13.68
N ASP A 68 21.60 -17.04 -13.26
CA ASP A 68 21.42 -18.16 -14.21
C ASP A 68 20.11 -18.03 -15.01
N LYS A 69 19.22 -17.12 -14.61
CA LYS A 69 17.90 -16.93 -15.20
C LYS A 69 17.98 -15.98 -16.40
N ARG A 70 17.55 -16.49 -17.55
CA ARG A 70 17.60 -15.78 -18.82
C ARG A 70 16.26 -15.09 -19.11
N TYR A 71 16.16 -13.82 -18.76
CA TYR A 71 14.95 -13.01 -18.98
C TYR A 71 14.76 -12.55 -20.44
N CYS A 72 15.84 -12.40 -21.20
CA CYS A 72 15.81 -11.96 -22.58
C CYS A 72 16.74 -12.80 -23.49
N ASP A 73 16.42 -12.83 -24.78
CA ASP A 73 17.19 -13.51 -25.82
C ASP A 73 17.23 -12.66 -27.10
N ILE A 74 18.17 -12.93 -27.99
CA ILE A 74 18.28 -12.30 -29.29
C ILE A 74 17.72 -13.26 -30.34
N ASN A 75 16.74 -12.80 -31.09
CA ASN A 75 16.35 -13.46 -32.32
C ASN A 75 17.42 -13.24 -33.39
N MET A 76 18.26 -14.26 -33.61
CA MET A 76 19.42 -14.19 -34.52
C MET A 76 19.05 -13.95 -35.99
N ASN A 77 17.78 -14.16 -36.37
CA ASN A 77 17.34 -13.99 -37.76
C ASN A 77 17.09 -12.52 -38.11
N ASN A 78 16.58 -11.73 -37.16
CA ASN A 78 16.16 -10.34 -37.39
C ASN A 78 16.81 -9.33 -36.43
N GLY A 79 17.58 -9.81 -35.45
CA GLY A 79 18.33 -8.99 -34.50
C GLY A 79 17.50 -8.36 -33.39
N GLU A 80 16.26 -8.82 -33.19
CA GLU A 80 15.40 -8.35 -32.12
C GLU A 80 15.81 -8.94 -30.77
N LEU A 81 15.86 -8.09 -29.75
CA LEU A 81 15.87 -8.50 -28.36
C LEU A 81 14.43 -8.86 -27.97
N ILE A 82 14.21 -10.08 -27.48
CA ILE A 82 12.90 -10.62 -27.15
C ILE A 82 12.85 -11.09 -25.70
N VAL A 83 11.65 -11.09 -25.13
CA VAL A 83 11.37 -11.65 -23.81
C VAL A 83 11.50 -13.17 -23.86
N ALA A 84 12.38 -13.74 -23.04
CA ALA A 84 12.63 -15.18 -22.98
C ALA A 84 11.85 -15.86 -21.85
N ASP A 85 11.61 -15.16 -20.74
CA ASP A 85 10.84 -15.62 -19.59
C ASP A 85 10.04 -14.46 -18.98
N ARG A 86 9.06 -14.77 -18.11
CA ARG A 86 8.26 -13.77 -17.40
C ARG A 86 9.18 -12.86 -16.58
N ILE A 87 9.01 -11.56 -16.78
CA ILE A 87 9.70 -10.48 -16.06
C ILE A 87 8.65 -9.85 -15.16
N ASP A 88 8.83 -10.05 -13.87
CA ASP A 88 7.97 -9.60 -12.76
C ASP A 88 8.84 -8.63 -11.94
N ARG A 89 8.49 -7.35 -11.97
CA ARG A 89 9.30 -6.25 -11.45
C ARG A 89 9.32 -6.31 -9.93
N GLU A 90 8.20 -6.63 -9.30
CA GLU A 90 8.05 -6.77 -7.85
C GLU A 90 9.01 -7.87 -7.34
N GLY A 91 9.05 -9.03 -7.99
CA GLY A 91 9.96 -10.11 -7.64
C GLY A 91 11.44 -9.79 -7.88
N LEU A 92 11.76 -8.96 -8.86
CA LEU A 92 13.14 -8.60 -9.23
C LEU A 92 13.71 -7.45 -8.38
N CYS A 93 12.88 -6.45 -8.11
CA CYS A 93 13.30 -5.14 -7.61
C CYS A 93 12.59 -4.73 -6.32
N GLY A 94 11.50 -5.41 -5.94
CA GLY A 94 10.69 -5.09 -4.77
C GLY A 94 10.19 -3.64 -4.80
N GLU A 95 10.25 -2.96 -3.67
CA GLU A 95 9.79 -1.57 -3.52
C GLU A 95 10.72 -0.51 -4.13
N LYS A 96 11.78 -0.91 -4.84
CA LYS A 96 12.72 0.04 -5.46
C LYS A 96 12.03 0.82 -6.58
N ALA A 97 12.13 2.14 -6.52
CA ALA A 97 11.57 3.06 -7.52
C ALA A 97 12.12 2.89 -8.95
N SER A 98 13.26 2.21 -9.13
CA SER A 98 13.83 1.91 -10.45
C SER A 98 14.24 0.45 -10.54
N CYS A 99 13.81 -0.23 -11.61
CA CYS A 99 14.19 -1.61 -11.90
C CYS A 99 15.00 -1.68 -13.19
N ILE A 100 16.31 -1.94 -13.07
CA ILE A 100 17.25 -1.97 -14.19
C ILE A 100 18.03 -3.27 -14.18
N LEU A 101 17.86 -4.09 -15.21
CA LEU A 101 18.70 -5.26 -15.44
C LEU A 101 19.85 -4.89 -16.36
N LYS A 102 21.07 -5.25 -15.96
CA LYS A 102 22.29 -4.98 -16.74
C LYS A 102 22.76 -6.27 -17.38
N HIS A 103 23.01 -6.18 -18.67
CA HIS A 103 23.48 -7.29 -19.48
C HIS A 103 24.65 -6.85 -20.35
N GLU A 104 25.45 -7.80 -20.81
CA GLU A 104 26.51 -7.57 -21.78
C GLU A 104 26.23 -8.37 -23.04
N LEU A 105 26.14 -7.68 -24.18
CA LEU A 105 26.19 -8.31 -25.47
C LEU A 105 27.64 -8.59 -25.82
N VAL A 106 27.94 -9.86 -26.08
CA VAL A 106 29.25 -10.31 -26.54
C VAL A 106 29.16 -10.66 -28.02
N LEU A 107 29.97 -9.99 -28.83
CA LEU A 107 30.21 -10.34 -30.24
C LEU A 107 31.62 -10.91 -30.36
N GLU A 108 31.78 -12.03 -31.07
CA GLU A 108 33.07 -12.67 -31.29
C GLU A 108 33.66 -12.31 -32.67
N ASN A 109 34.99 -12.43 -32.77
CA ASN A 109 35.78 -12.34 -34.00
C ASN A 109 35.53 -11.06 -34.85
N PRO A 110 35.96 -9.86 -34.39
CA PRO A 110 36.71 -9.58 -33.15
C PRO A 110 35.81 -9.52 -31.91
N LEU A 111 36.41 -9.64 -30.72
CA LEU A 111 35.69 -9.52 -29.45
C LEU A 111 35.24 -8.06 -29.26
N GLU A 112 33.92 -7.85 -29.21
CA GLU A 112 33.28 -6.58 -28.87
C GLU A 112 32.26 -6.80 -27.77
N LEU A 113 32.22 -5.86 -26.82
CA LEU A 113 31.31 -5.89 -25.67
C LEU A 113 30.46 -4.63 -25.70
N HIS A 114 29.15 -4.80 -25.65
CA HIS A 114 28.21 -3.70 -25.53
C HIS A 114 27.36 -3.88 -24.29
N ARG A 115 27.27 -2.83 -23.47
CA ARG A 115 26.38 -2.84 -22.30
C ARG A 115 24.94 -2.63 -22.75
N ILE A 116 24.05 -3.43 -22.19
CA ILE A 116 22.61 -3.32 -22.37
C ILE A 116 21.99 -3.06 -21.00
N SER A 117 21.24 -1.96 -20.89
CA SER A 117 20.44 -1.63 -19.71
C SER A 117 18.96 -1.80 -20.04
N LEU A 118 18.29 -2.68 -19.30
CA LEU A 118 16.87 -2.97 -19.45
C LEU A 118 16.10 -2.31 -18.32
N HIS A 119 15.39 -1.23 -18.64
CA HIS A 119 14.54 -0.49 -17.72
C HIS A 119 13.15 -1.12 -17.73
N ILE A 120 12.83 -1.85 -16.66
CA ILE A 120 11.53 -2.49 -16.51
C ILE A 120 10.55 -1.43 -15.99
N GLN A 121 9.49 -1.19 -16.76
CA GLN A 121 8.43 -0.27 -16.40
C GLN A 121 7.35 -1.02 -15.64
N ASP A 122 7.03 -0.47 -14.47
CA ASP A 122 5.95 -0.92 -13.61
C ASP A 122 4.60 -0.83 -14.32
N ILE A 123 3.78 -1.86 -14.18
CA ILE A 123 2.38 -1.86 -14.62
C ILE A 123 1.47 -1.99 -13.40
N ASN A 124 0.23 -1.50 -13.50
CA ASN A 124 -0.74 -1.68 -12.42
C ASN A 124 -1.31 -3.11 -12.42
N ASP A 125 -0.54 -4.09 -11.96
CA ASP A 125 -0.93 -5.50 -11.87
C ASP A 125 -1.13 -6.02 -10.45
N ASN A 126 -0.79 -5.25 -9.41
CA ASN A 126 -1.22 -5.49 -8.03
C ASN A 126 -2.41 -4.60 -7.68
N ALA A 127 -2.97 -4.77 -6.49
CA ALA A 127 -4.07 -3.95 -6.01
C ALA A 127 -3.85 -3.68 -4.53
N PRO A 128 -4.32 -2.54 -4.00
CA PRO A 128 -4.16 -2.24 -2.58
C PRO A 128 -4.77 -3.35 -1.71
N GLN A 129 -4.06 -3.80 -0.69
CA GLN A 129 -4.49 -4.85 0.23
C GLN A 129 -4.25 -4.46 1.68
N PHE A 130 -5.25 -4.68 2.53
CA PHE A 130 -5.07 -4.59 3.98
C PHE A 130 -4.64 -5.94 4.54
N ASN A 131 -3.91 -5.94 5.66
CA ASN A 131 -3.49 -7.18 6.33
C ASN A 131 -4.68 -8.04 6.78
N GLU A 132 -5.78 -7.39 7.17
CA GLU A 132 -7.03 -8.02 7.58
C GLU A 132 -8.19 -7.50 6.73
N GLU A 133 -9.15 -8.36 6.39
CA GLU A 133 -10.40 -7.94 5.71
C GLU A 133 -11.36 -7.20 6.66
N ARG A 134 -11.24 -7.47 7.96
CA ARG A 134 -12.04 -6.86 9.02
C ARG A 134 -11.19 -6.65 10.26
N ILE A 135 -11.28 -5.44 10.83
CA ILE A 135 -10.77 -5.12 12.17
C ILE A 135 -11.92 -4.79 13.13
N ASN A 136 -11.70 -5.01 14.42
CA ASN A 136 -12.63 -4.63 15.48
C ASN A 136 -12.03 -3.50 16.32
N ILE A 137 -12.80 -2.45 16.57
CA ILE A 137 -12.42 -1.33 17.43
C ILE A 137 -13.48 -1.17 18.51
N GLU A 138 -13.05 -1.20 19.77
CA GLU A 138 -13.92 -0.95 20.91
C GLU A 138 -13.76 0.50 21.36
N ILE A 139 -14.87 1.24 21.46
CA ILE A 139 -14.87 2.66 21.80
C ILE A 139 -15.89 2.91 22.90
N GLN A 140 -15.47 3.54 24.00
CA GLN A 140 -16.40 3.96 25.05
C GLN A 140 -17.37 5.00 24.52
N GLU A 141 -18.65 4.93 24.90
CA GLU A 141 -19.62 5.95 24.48
C GLU A 141 -19.26 7.35 24.98
N SER A 142 -18.59 7.43 26.13
CA SER A 142 -18.06 8.66 26.72
C SER A 142 -16.80 9.19 26.03
N ALA A 143 -16.39 8.63 24.88
CA ALA A 143 -15.24 9.10 24.13
C ALA A 143 -15.45 10.54 23.63
N ASP A 144 -14.47 11.41 23.89
CA ASP A 144 -14.53 12.81 23.47
C ASP A 144 -14.56 12.94 21.95
N ARG A 145 -15.30 13.95 21.47
CA ARG A 145 -15.22 14.36 20.07
C ARG A 145 -13.79 14.77 19.73
N GLY A 146 -13.30 14.27 18.61
CA GLY A 146 -11.90 14.41 18.19
C GLY A 146 -11.00 13.25 18.60
N ALA A 147 -11.51 12.25 19.34
CA ALA A 147 -10.79 11.00 19.59
C ALA A 147 -10.34 10.34 18.27
N ARG A 148 -9.12 9.81 18.25
CA ARG A 148 -8.43 9.30 17.06
C ARG A 148 -8.05 7.84 17.23
N PHE A 149 -8.34 7.04 16.22
CA PHE A 149 -8.03 5.61 16.20
C PHE A 149 -7.20 5.32 14.95
N VAL A 150 -5.95 4.90 15.14
CA VAL A 150 -5.03 4.60 14.04
C VAL A 150 -5.49 3.34 13.32
N ILE A 151 -5.52 3.40 11.99
CA ILE A 151 -5.83 2.28 11.11
C ILE A 151 -4.56 1.95 10.33
N GLU A 152 -4.23 0.67 10.22
CA GLU A 152 -3.13 0.21 9.39
C GLU A 152 -3.36 0.60 7.91
N GLU A 153 -2.27 0.93 7.23
CA GLU A 153 -2.34 1.28 5.82
C GLU A 153 -2.51 0.03 4.94
N ALA A 154 -3.09 0.23 3.76
CA ALA A 154 -3.07 -0.78 2.72
C ALA A 154 -1.69 -0.82 2.08
N HIS A 155 -1.25 -2.01 1.72
CA HIS A 155 -0.02 -2.30 1.01
C HIS A 155 -0.33 -2.59 -0.46
N ASP A 156 0.51 -2.06 -1.34
CA ASP A 156 0.49 -2.34 -2.77
C ASP A 156 1.94 -2.60 -3.19
N ALA A 157 2.16 -3.66 -3.98
CA ALA A 157 3.51 -4.06 -4.38
C ALA A 157 4.05 -3.20 -5.54
N ASP A 158 3.15 -2.55 -6.27
CA ASP A 158 3.47 -1.65 -7.37
C ASP A 158 4.13 -0.37 -6.84
N VAL A 159 4.81 0.38 -7.72
CA VAL A 159 5.53 1.60 -7.33
C VAL A 159 5.00 2.87 -7.98
N GLY A 160 5.34 4.01 -7.38
CA GLY A 160 5.04 5.31 -7.95
C GLY A 160 3.54 5.61 -8.02
N GLN A 161 3.00 5.75 -9.23
CA GLN A 161 1.59 6.08 -9.45
C GLN A 161 0.67 4.87 -9.29
N ASN A 162 1.18 3.65 -9.49
CA ASN A 162 0.39 2.42 -9.39
C ASN A 162 0.28 1.91 -7.94
N SER A 163 1.02 2.50 -6.99
CA SER A 163 0.83 2.21 -5.57
C SER A 163 -0.36 2.95 -4.97
N VAL A 164 -0.68 2.69 -3.70
CA VAL A 164 -1.78 3.35 -2.98
C VAL A 164 -1.65 4.88 -2.98
N GLN A 165 -2.63 5.57 -3.56
CA GLN A 165 -2.65 7.04 -3.64
C GLN A 165 -3.68 7.68 -2.71
N GLN A 166 -4.80 6.99 -2.47
CA GLN A 166 -5.93 7.60 -1.77
C GLN A 166 -6.64 6.61 -0.86
N TYR A 167 -7.19 7.15 0.23
CA TYR A 167 -8.11 6.44 1.11
C TYR A 167 -9.45 7.16 1.16
N ASN A 168 -10.53 6.40 1.20
CA ASN A 168 -11.89 6.90 1.27
C ASN A 168 -12.67 6.12 2.32
N LEU A 169 -13.20 6.83 3.32
CA LEU A 169 -14.14 6.26 4.27
C LEU A 169 -15.56 6.49 3.76
N LYS A 170 -16.32 5.41 3.61
CA LYS A 170 -17.73 5.49 3.25
C LYS A 170 -18.47 6.39 4.24
N LYS A 171 -19.28 7.30 3.69
CA LYS A 171 -20.06 8.27 4.47
C LYS A 171 -20.86 7.57 5.57
N ASN A 172 -20.73 8.08 6.78
CA ASN A 172 -21.39 7.60 8.00
C ASN A 172 -21.71 8.81 8.92
N GLU A 173 -22.33 8.59 10.08
CA GLU A 173 -22.77 9.67 10.97
C GLU A 173 -21.74 10.10 12.02
N ASN A 174 -20.80 9.23 12.39
CA ASN A 174 -20.01 9.38 13.62
C ASN A 174 -18.54 9.69 13.37
N PHE A 175 -18.00 9.23 12.23
CA PHE A 175 -16.57 9.23 11.97
C PHE A 175 -16.21 9.86 10.63
N ILE A 176 -15.08 10.56 10.64
CA ILE A 176 -14.37 11.02 9.45
C ILE A 176 -13.00 10.34 9.36
N LEU A 177 -12.44 10.32 8.17
CA LEU A 177 -11.07 9.85 7.96
C LEU A 177 -10.12 11.03 7.92
N SER A 178 -9.10 11.00 8.76
CA SER A 178 -7.94 11.90 8.68
C SER A 178 -6.77 11.14 8.09
N VAL A 179 -6.18 11.67 7.02
CA VAL A 179 -5.00 11.12 6.36
C VAL A 179 -3.89 12.15 6.43
N ASN A 180 -2.80 11.81 7.12
CA ASN A 180 -1.64 12.69 7.25
C ASN A 180 -0.34 11.91 7.04
N GLY A 181 0.29 12.11 5.87
CA GLY A 181 1.44 11.31 5.46
C GLY A 181 1.10 9.81 5.48
N ASN A 182 1.85 9.05 6.28
CA ASN A 182 1.67 7.60 6.43
C ASN A 182 0.68 7.21 7.55
N THR A 183 0.03 8.17 8.22
CA THR A 183 -0.90 7.88 9.31
C THR A 183 -2.33 8.03 8.83
N ARG A 184 -3.13 6.97 8.97
CA ARG A 184 -4.56 6.95 8.65
C ARG A 184 -5.33 6.82 9.97
N GLU A 185 -6.17 7.79 10.28
CA GLU A 185 -6.88 7.83 11.56
C GLU A 185 -8.37 7.98 11.34
N LEU A 186 -9.14 7.12 12.00
CA LEU A 186 -10.56 7.30 12.17
C LEU A 186 -10.76 8.33 13.30
N VAL A 187 -11.45 9.43 13.00
CA VAL A 187 -11.68 10.52 13.97
C VAL A 187 -13.17 10.58 14.32
N LEU A 188 -13.47 10.52 15.61
CA LEU A 188 -14.83 10.63 16.12
C LEU A 188 -15.30 12.08 16.02
N GLU A 189 -16.27 12.37 15.17
CA GLU A 189 -16.81 13.73 14.96
C GLU A 189 -18.11 13.97 15.75
N LYS A 190 -18.89 12.91 15.99
CA LYS A 190 -20.16 12.95 16.71
C LYS A 190 -20.15 11.92 17.84
N GLU A 191 -20.65 12.33 18.99
CA GLU A 191 -20.80 11.49 20.19
C GLU A 191 -21.47 10.15 19.86
N LEU A 192 -21.00 9.13 20.57
CA LEU A 192 -21.55 7.79 20.56
C LEU A 192 -22.61 7.67 21.66
N ASP A 193 -23.57 6.79 21.45
CA ASP A 193 -24.67 6.53 22.36
C ASP A 193 -24.99 5.04 22.20
N ARG A 194 -24.62 4.24 23.20
CA ARG A 194 -24.75 2.78 23.13
C ARG A 194 -26.21 2.36 23.07
N GLU A 195 -27.10 3.03 23.81
CA GLU A 195 -28.54 2.76 23.80
C GLU A 195 -29.17 3.02 22.43
N LYS A 196 -28.63 3.99 21.67
CA LYS A 196 -29.08 4.26 20.30
C LYS A 196 -28.45 3.31 19.28
N GLN A 197 -27.15 3.06 19.37
CA GLN A 197 -26.42 2.22 18.43
C GLN A 197 -25.19 1.58 19.07
N GLN A 198 -25.33 0.32 19.49
CA GLN A 198 -24.26 -0.46 20.13
C GLN A 198 -23.13 -0.88 19.16
N GLU A 199 -23.46 -1.11 17.88
CA GLU A 199 -22.49 -1.58 16.88
C GLU A 199 -22.63 -0.83 15.56
N MET A 200 -21.52 -0.66 14.85
CA MET A 200 -21.52 -0.11 13.50
C MET A 200 -20.42 -0.69 12.63
N ASN A 201 -20.71 -0.83 11.33
CA ASN A 201 -19.73 -1.27 10.34
C ASN A 201 -19.40 -0.10 9.42
N LEU A 202 -18.13 0.27 9.38
CA LEU A 202 -17.58 1.26 8.48
C LEU A 202 -16.81 0.55 7.35
N ILE A 203 -16.74 1.19 6.20
CA ILE A 203 -16.03 0.66 5.04
C ILE A 203 -14.96 1.68 4.66
N LEU A 204 -13.70 1.27 4.80
CA LEU A 204 -12.54 2.03 4.35
C LEU A 204 -12.06 1.42 3.02
N THR A 205 -11.87 2.25 2.01
CA THR A 205 -11.37 1.82 0.69
C THR A 205 -10.05 2.52 0.41
N ALA A 206 -9.01 1.74 0.12
CA ALA A 206 -7.75 2.20 -0.43
C ALA A 206 -7.82 2.13 -1.96
N LEU A 207 -7.26 3.13 -2.64
CA LEU A 207 -7.30 3.29 -4.08
C LEU A 207 -5.88 3.55 -4.58
N ASP A 208 -5.48 2.79 -5.60
CA ASP A 208 -4.23 3.09 -6.33
C ASP A 208 -4.42 4.31 -7.25
N GLY A 209 -3.38 4.67 -7.98
CA GLY A 209 -3.41 5.75 -8.98
C GLY A 209 -3.36 5.28 -10.42
N GLY A 210 -3.49 3.97 -10.67
CA GLY A 210 -3.37 3.37 -11.99
C GLY A 210 -4.59 3.63 -12.88
N SER A 211 -4.51 3.18 -14.14
CA SER A 211 -5.61 3.27 -15.12
C SER A 211 -5.76 1.96 -15.89
N PRO A 212 -6.82 1.15 -15.62
CA PRO A 212 -7.88 1.41 -14.65
C PRO A 212 -7.37 1.40 -13.21
N GLN A 213 -8.03 2.18 -12.36
CA GLN A 213 -7.76 2.22 -10.93
C GLN A 213 -8.24 0.92 -10.27
N ARG A 214 -7.45 0.38 -9.33
CA ARG A 214 -7.82 -0.76 -8.49
C ARG A 214 -7.94 -0.32 -7.03
N SER A 215 -8.56 -1.17 -6.23
CA SER A 215 -8.93 -0.84 -4.87
C SER A 215 -8.87 -2.03 -3.91
N GLY A 216 -8.58 -1.72 -2.66
CA GLY A 216 -8.65 -2.61 -1.51
C GLY A 216 -9.69 -2.10 -0.53
N THR A 217 -10.38 -3.00 0.18
CA THR A 217 -11.43 -2.61 1.14
C THR A 217 -11.20 -3.27 2.50
N LEU A 218 -11.35 -2.48 3.56
CA LEU A 218 -11.31 -2.90 4.95
C LEU A 218 -12.67 -2.64 5.61
N MET A 219 -13.20 -3.65 6.29
CA MET A 219 -14.40 -3.51 7.13
C MET A 219 -13.99 -3.19 8.58
N ILE A 220 -14.36 -2.02 9.07
CA ILE A 220 -14.09 -1.63 10.45
C ILE A 220 -15.36 -1.86 11.25
N HIS A 221 -15.35 -2.85 12.13
CA HIS A 221 -16.44 -3.10 13.06
C HIS A 221 -16.18 -2.35 14.36
N VAL A 222 -17.06 -1.40 14.69
CA VAL A 222 -16.96 -0.61 15.91
C VAL A 222 -17.98 -1.10 16.91
N THR A 223 -17.51 -1.47 18.10
CA THR A 223 -18.34 -1.84 19.25
C THR A 223 -18.33 -0.69 20.25
N VAL A 224 -19.49 -0.14 20.56
CA VAL A 224 -19.65 0.91 21.56
C VAL A 224 -19.74 0.27 22.93
N LEU A 225 -18.75 0.55 23.78
CA LEU A 225 -18.70 0.08 25.15
C LEU A 225 -19.48 1.02 26.07
N ASP A 226 -20.19 0.40 27.02
CA ASP A 226 -20.94 1.08 28.07
C ASP A 226 -19.99 1.90 28.96
N ALA A 227 -20.38 3.15 29.22
CA ALA A 227 -19.82 3.95 30.29
C ALA A 227 -20.83 3.99 31.43
N ASN A 228 -20.39 3.88 32.67
CA ASN A 228 -21.27 4.05 33.83
C ASN A 228 -21.56 5.56 34.06
N ASP A 229 -22.22 6.21 33.10
CA ASP A 229 -22.55 7.64 33.06
C ASP A 229 -24.04 7.91 33.36
N ASN A 230 -24.86 6.86 33.34
CA ASN A 230 -26.28 6.92 33.65
C ASN A 230 -26.51 6.80 35.16
N SER A 231 -26.98 7.87 35.78
CA SER A 231 -27.44 7.82 37.18
C SER A 231 -28.69 6.94 37.29
N PRO A 232 -28.79 6.05 38.29
CA PRO A 232 -29.96 5.19 38.45
C PRO A 232 -31.25 6.01 38.60
N VAL A 233 -32.23 5.74 37.76
CA VAL A 233 -33.56 6.35 37.84
C VAL A 233 -34.52 5.36 38.48
N PHE A 234 -35.05 5.72 39.65
CA PHE A 234 -36.07 4.91 40.31
C PHE A 234 -37.36 4.88 39.50
N SER A 235 -37.93 3.69 39.27
CA SER A 235 -39.22 3.54 38.57
C SER A 235 -40.37 4.24 39.29
N GLN A 236 -40.22 4.47 40.60
CA GLN A 236 -41.15 5.23 41.44
C GLN A 236 -40.37 6.09 42.42
N ALA A 237 -40.83 7.33 42.63
CA ALA A 237 -40.26 8.20 43.67
C ALA A 237 -40.43 7.60 45.08
N VAL A 238 -41.42 6.72 45.27
CA VAL A 238 -41.69 6.02 46.54
C VAL A 238 -42.22 4.63 46.24
N TYR A 239 -41.54 3.59 46.74
CA TYR A 239 -42.06 2.23 46.75
C TYR A 239 -42.86 1.97 48.03
N LYS A 240 -44.16 1.70 47.92
CA LYS A 240 -45.02 1.35 49.05
C LYS A 240 -45.13 -0.16 49.19
N ALA A 241 -44.55 -0.72 50.25
CA ALA A 241 -44.76 -2.11 50.65
C ALA A 241 -45.73 -2.16 51.83
N ILE A 242 -46.83 -2.91 51.68
CA ILE A 242 -47.74 -3.22 52.80
C ILE A 242 -47.31 -4.56 53.39
N THR A 243 -46.79 -4.54 54.61
CA THR A 243 -46.48 -5.76 55.36
C THR A 243 -47.69 -6.15 56.21
N GLN A 244 -48.30 -7.30 55.92
CA GLN A 244 -49.27 -7.91 56.82
C GLN A 244 -48.51 -8.62 57.94
N LEU A 245 -48.26 -7.91 59.04
CA LEU A 245 -47.78 -8.51 60.29
C LEU A 245 -48.98 -9.11 61.02
N TYR A 246 -49.10 -10.44 61.02
CA TYR A 246 -49.99 -11.15 61.92
C TYR A 246 -49.47 -10.97 63.35
N PHE A 247 -50.12 -10.10 64.12
CA PHE A 247 -49.56 -9.55 65.36
C PHE A 247 -49.51 -10.53 66.55
N ASN A 248 -49.84 -11.82 66.38
CA ASN A 248 -49.92 -12.74 67.50
C ASN A 248 -49.22 -14.07 67.18
N LEU A 249 -47.88 -14.10 67.18
CA LEU A 249 -47.01 -15.27 67.52
C LEU A 249 -45.52 -15.10 67.10
N VAL A 250 -44.98 -13.89 66.97
CA VAL A 250 -43.60 -13.70 66.51
C VAL A 250 -42.75 -13.01 67.59
N PRO A 251 -41.81 -13.72 68.26
CA PRO A 251 -40.89 -13.11 69.24
C PRO A 251 -40.15 -11.91 68.63
N THR A 252 -39.84 -10.90 69.44
CA THR A 252 -39.18 -9.65 69.01
C THR A 252 -37.85 -9.87 68.27
N SER A 253 -37.20 -11.03 68.44
CA SER A 253 -36.03 -11.46 67.69
C SER A 253 -36.30 -11.76 66.22
N PHE A 254 -37.51 -12.18 65.84
CA PHE A 254 -37.91 -12.47 64.46
C PHE A 254 -38.32 -11.22 63.68
N LEU A 255 -38.80 -10.16 64.35
CA LEU A 255 -39.07 -8.86 63.72
C LEU A 255 -37.81 -8.25 63.09
N LYS A 256 -36.65 -8.41 63.73
CA LYS A 256 -35.35 -8.00 63.15
C LYS A 256 -35.01 -8.79 61.88
N ILE A 257 -35.32 -10.10 61.86
CA ILE A 257 -35.07 -10.96 60.70
C ILE A 257 -35.95 -10.54 59.53
N ILE A 258 -37.24 -10.26 59.76
CA ILE A 258 -38.15 -9.77 58.73
C ILE A 258 -37.68 -8.42 58.18
N PHE A 259 -37.26 -7.50 59.05
CA PHE A 259 -36.76 -6.19 58.63
C PHE A 259 -35.47 -6.31 57.79
N LEU A 260 -34.55 -7.18 58.20
CA LEU A 260 -33.34 -7.48 57.43
C LEU A 260 -33.69 -8.16 56.10
N PHE A 261 -34.68 -9.05 56.05
CA PHE A 261 -35.10 -9.72 54.82
C PHE A 261 -35.75 -8.75 53.83
N VAL A 262 -36.59 -7.84 54.32
CA VAL A 262 -37.19 -6.77 53.50
C VAL A 262 -36.12 -5.80 53.02
N LEU A 263 -35.17 -5.42 53.88
CA LEU A 263 -34.03 -4.60 53.49
C LEU A 263 -33.14 -5.31 52.46
N HIS A 264 -32.93 -6.62 52.61
CA HIS A 264 -32.15 -7.42 51.68
C HIS A 264 -32.86 -7.58 50.33
N LEU A 265 -34.17 -7.83 50.31
CA LEU A 265 -34.97 -7.81 49.08
C LEU A 265 -34.97 -6.41 48.43
N TYR A 266 -35.04 -5.34 49.23
CA TYR A 266 -34.97 -3.97 48.73
C TYR A 266 -33.60 -3.68 48.09
N ILE A 267 -32.51 -4.13 48.72
CA ILE A 267 -31.16 -4.04 48.15
C ILE A 267 -31.03 -4.91 46.89
N ILE A 268 -31.62 -6.10 46.86
CA ILE A 268 -31.60 -6.97 45.67
C ILE A 268 -32.38 -6.32 44.52
N VAL A 269 -33.54 -5.72 44.76
CA VAL A 269 -34.32 -4.99 43.74
C VAL A 269 -33.53 -3.78 43.23
N LEU A 270 -32.89 -3.02 44.13
CA LEU A 270 -31.98 -1.93 43.79
C LEU A 270 -30.81 -2.41 42.91
N LEU A 271 -30.16 -3.51 43.29
CA LEU A 271 -29.06 -4.11 42.51
C LEU A 271 -29.55 -4.67 41.17
N PHE A 272 -30.76 -5.21 41.11
CA PHE A 272 -31.35 -5.73 39.87
C PHE A 272 -31.71 -4.59 38.90
N ASP A 273 -32.22 -3.47 39.40
CA ASP A 273 -32.45 -2.27 38.59
C ASP A 273 -31.13 -1.61 38.14
N LEU A 274 -30.06 -1.72 38.94
CA LEU A 274 -28.70 -1.28 38.57
C LEU A 274 -28.04 -2.20 37.52
N TYR A 275 -28.43 -3.47 37.45
CA TYR A 275 -27.80 -4.48 36.56
C TYR A 275 -28.61 -4.74 35.28
N LYS A 276 -29.78 -4.10 35.13
CA LYS A 276 -30.65 -4.30 33.97
C LYS A 276 -30.51 -3.14 32.98
N ARG A 277 -29.32 -3.02 32.35
CA ARG A 277 -29.07 -2.45 31.01
C ARG A 277 -27.62 -2.66 30.59
#